data_AF-K1TXF1-F1
#
_entry.id   AF-K1TXF1-F1
#
_cell.length_a   1.000
_cell.length_b   1.000
_cell.length_c   1.000
_cell.angle_alpha   90.00
_cell.angle_beta   90.00
_cell.angle_gamma   90.00
#
_symmetry.space_group_name_H-M   'P 1'
#
loop_
_entity.id
_entity.type
_entity.pdbx_description
1 polymer ?
#
loop_
_entity_poly.entity_id
_entity_poly.type
_entity_poly.pdbx_seq_one_letter_code
_entity_poly.pdbx_strand_id
1 'polypeptide(L)'
;MVGIAAGMSTCGKVPFASTFAMFAAGRAFDQLRNTVGYPHLNVKIGATHAGISVGEDGATHQCNEDIALMRTIPGMTIINPCD
;
A
#
# COMPACT_ATOMS: atom_id res chain seq x y z
N MET A 1 -6.56 -5.46 7.41
CA MET A 1 -5.09 -5.42 7.51
C MET A 1 -4.59 -3.99 7.78
N VAL A 2 -4.85 -3.03 6.89
CA VAL A 2 -4.36 -1.63 7.01
C VAL A 2 -4.79 -0.98 8.33
N GLY A 3 -6.07 -1.08 8.73
CA GLY A 3 -6.54 -0.53 10.00
C GLY A 3 -5.86 -1.14 11.26
N ILE A 4 -5.50 -2.42 11.23
CA ILE A 4 -4.76 -3.06 12.33
C ILE A 4 -3.32 -2.53 12.37
N ALA A 5 -2.67 -2.38 11.21
CA ALA A 5 -1.35 -1.77 11.13
C ALA A 5 -1.37 -0.31 11.63
N ALA A 6 -2.39 0.46 11.25
CA ALA A 6 -2.60 1.79 11.80
C ALA A 6 -2.70 1.78 13.33
N GLY A 7 -3.57 0.93 13.90
CA GLY A 7 -3.68 0.78 15.36
C GLY A 7 -2.36 0.41 16.04
N MET A 8 -1.64 -0.57 15.51
CA MET A 8 -0.33 -0.98 16.05
C MET A 8 0.69 0.17 16.04
N SER A 9 0.66 1.02 15.01
CA SER A 9 1.56 2.18 14.94
C SER A 9 1.29 3.20 16.04
N THR A 10 0.04 3.34 16.49
CA THR A 10 -0.33 4.20 17.63
C THR A 10 0.11 3.64 18.98
N CYS A 11 0.40 2.33 19.05
CA CYS A 11 0.91 1.65 20.23
C CYS A 11 2.45 1.57 20.26
N GLY A 12 3.14 2.44 19.51
CA GLY A 12 4.62 2.51 19.50
C GLY A 12 5.32 1.37 18.75
N LYS A 13 4.59 0.60 17.93
CA LYS A 13 5.18 -0.40 17.03
C LYS A 13 5.42 0.18 15.65
N VAL A 14 6.28 -0.45 14.85
CA VAL A 14 6.51 -0.08 13.43
C VAL A 14 6.06 -1.24 12.56
N PRO A 15 4.78 -1.29 12.17
CA PRO A 15 4.22 -2.43 11.47
C PRO A 15 4.55 -2.38 9.97
N PHE A 16 4.82 -3.57 9.42
CA PHE A 16 4.99 -3.81 8.00
C PHE A 16 3.81 -4.67 7.51
N ALA A 17 2.94 -4.08 6.67
CA ALA A 17 1.79 -4.77 6.09
C ALA A 17 2.11 -5.17 4.65
N SER A 18 2.19 -6.47 4.37
CA SER A 18 2.52 -7.00 3.04
C SER A 18 1.30 -7.59 2.35
N THR A 19 1.08 -7.24 1.08
CA THR A 19 0.02 -7.82 0.22
C THR A 19 0.29 -7.51 -1.25
N PHE A 20 -0.61 -7.89 -2.15
CA PHE A 20 -0.49 -7.57 -3.57
C PHE A 20 -0.83 -6.09 -3.80
N ALA A 21 -0.16 -5.45 -4.76
CA ALA A 21 -0.35 -4.05 -5.10
C ALA A 21 -1.82 -3.73 -5.37
N MET A 22 -2.53 -4.61 -6.06
CA MET A 22 -3.97 -4.45 -6.32
C MET A 22 -4.82 -4.39 -5.04
N PHE A 23 -4.44 -5.15 -4.01
CA PHE A 23 -5.17 -5.16 -2.74
C PHE A 23 -4.75 -4.01 -1.82
N ALA A 24 -3.47 -3.61 -1.84
CA ALA A 24 -2.98 -2.46 -1.10
C ALA A 24 -3.49 -1.15 -1.71
N ALA A 25 -3.06 -0.86 -2.94
CA ALA A 25 -3.31 0.42 -3.58
C ALA A 25 -4.73 0.56 -4.12
N GLY A 26 -5.34 -0.53 -4.61
CA GLY A 26 -6.71 -0.53 -5.12
C GLY A 26 -7.74 -0.77 -4.03
N ARG A 27 -7.86 -2.02 -3.55
CA ARG A 27 -8.94 -2.42 -2.63
C ARG A 27 -8.88 -1.71 -1.27
N ALA A 28 -7.69 -1.47 -0.72
CA ALA A 28 -7.52 -0.83 0.58
C ALA A 28 -7.28 0.68 0.50
N PHE A 29 -7.41 1.30 -0.68
CA PHE A 29 -7.07 2.71 -0.93
C PHE A 29 -7.63 3.67 0.11
N ASP A 30 -8.94 3.59 0.39
CA ASP A 30 -9.61 4.50 1.33
C ASP A 30 -9.08 4.37 2.76
N GLN A 31 -8.82 3.14 3.23
CA GLN A 31 -8.20 2.89 4.53
C GLN A 31 -6.77 3.44 4.59
N LEU A 32 -6.02 3.25 3.51
CA LEU A 32 -4.65 3.71 3.36
C LEU A 32 -4.58 5.25 3.40
N ARG A 33 -5.46 5.91 2.67
CA ARG A 33 -5.56 7.37 2.63
C ARG A 33 -6.02 7.97 3.96
N ASN A 34 -7.16 7.52 4.48
CA ASN A 34 -7.81 8.18 5.62
C ASN A 34 -7.22 7.73 6.96
N THR A 35 -6.81 6.46 7.10
CA THR A 35 -6.35 5.92 8.38
C THR A 35 -4.82 5.96 8.54
N VAL A 36 -4.05 5.89 7.45
CA VAL A 36 -2.57 5.92 7.50
C VAL A 36 -1.99 7.24 7.00
N GLY A 37 -2.38 7.64 5.78
CA GLY A 37 -1.82 8.81 5.08
C GLY A 37 -2.11 10.13 5.80
N TYR A 38 -3.39 10.47 5.96
CA TYR A 38 -3.78 11.74 6.59
C TYR A 38 -3.32 11.93 8.03
N PRO A 39 -3.35 10.91 8.92
CA PRO A 39 -2.81 11.06 10.26
C PRO A 39 -1.29 10.90 10.33
N HIS A 40 -0.60 10.70 9.20
CA HIS A 40 0.84 10.47 9.09
C HIS A 40 1.36 9.35 10.00
N LEU A 41 0.62 8.23 10.06
CA LEU A 41 0.98 7.10 10.91
C LEU A 41 2.22 6.37 10.39
N ASN A 42 3.06 5.91 11.31
CA ASN A 42 4.31 5.21 10.97
C ASN A 42 4.07 3.75 10.59
N VAL A 43 3.42 3.53 9.44
CA VAL A 43 3.15 2.22 8.85
C VAL A 43 3.97 2.05 7.58
N LYS A 44 4.49 0.85 7.34
CA LYS A 44 5.18 0.48 6.10
C LYS A 44 4.34 -0.54 5.33
N ILE A 45 4.21 -0.35 4.02
CA ILE A 45 3.37 -1.19 3.17
C ILE A 45 4.25 -1.82 2.10
N GLY A 46 4.35 -3.15 2.14
CA GLY A 46 5.01 -3.93 1.10
C GLY A 46 3.98 -4.37 0.08
N ALA A 47 3.83 -3.59 -0.99
CA ALA A 47 3.03 -3.95 -2.14
C ALA A 47 3.88 -4.79 -3.11
N THR A 48 3.50 -6.04 -3.31
CA THR A 48 4.16 -6.98 -4.24
C THR A 48 3.27 -7.23 -5.46
N HIS A 49 3.75 -7.94 -6.48
CA HIS A 49 2.93 -8.32 -7.64
C HIS A 49 2.30 -7.08 -8.33
N ALA A 50 3.08 -6.00 -8.46
CA ALA A 50 2.71 -4.83 -9.24
C ALA A 50 3.02 -5.05 -10.72
N GLY A 51 2.44 -4.22 -11.58
CA GLY A 51 2.71 -4.23 -13.01
C GLY A 51 2.24 -5.52 -13.71
N ILE A 52 2.84 -5.78 -14.86
CA ILE A 52 2.45 -6.87 -15.77
C ILE A 52 3.19 -8.20 -15.50
N SER A 53 4.22 -8.19 -14.64
CA SER A 53 5.08 -9.35 -14.42
C SER A 53 4.45 -10.44 -13.53
N VAL A 54 3.22 -10.24 -13.07
CA VAL A 54 2.46 -11.24 -12.29
C VAL A 54 2.19 -12.51 -13.10
N GLY A 55 2.03 -12.39 -14.43
CA GLY A 55 1.77 -13.53 -15.30
C GLY A 55 0.28 -13.87 -15.41
N GLU A 56 -0.07 -15.13 -15.17
CA GLU A 56 -1.36 -15.75 -15.50
C GLU A 56 -2.54 -15.28 -14.65
N ASP A 57 -2.30 -14.68 -13.49
CA ASP A 57 -3.38 -14.12 -12.63
C ASP A 57 -4.17 -12.99 -13.33
N GLY A 58 -3.61 -12.46 -14.42
CA GLY A 58 -4.30 -11.62 -15.39
C GLY A 58 -4.58 -10.20 -14.90
N ALA A 59 -5.37 -9.47 -15.70
CA ALA A 59 -5.59 -8.04 -15.54
C ALA A 59 -6.20 -7.63 -14.19
N THR A 60 -6.87 -8.55 -13.48
CA THR A 60 -7.45 -8.29 -12.16
C THR A 60 -6.42 -8.26 -11.03
N HIS A 61 -5.22 -8.79 -11.27
CA HIS A 61 -4.11 -8.80 -10.31
C HIS A 61 -2.93 -7.92 -10.75
N GLN A 62 -2.90 -7.49 -12.00
CA GLN A 62 -1.91 -6.57 -12.55
C GLN A 62 -2.26 -5.12 -12.20
N CYS A 63 -1.70 -4.60 -11.11
CA CYS A 63 -1.91 -3.21 -10.70
C CYS A 63 -0.89 -2.30 -11.39
N ASN A 64 -1.35 -1.51 -12.36
CA ASN A 64 -0.53 -0.57 -13.13
C ASN A 64 -0.70 0.88 -12.66
N GLU A 65 -1.68 1.11 -11.80
CA GLU A 65 -2.12 2.40 -11.28
C GLU A 65 -1.68 2.63 -9.82
N ASP A 66 -0.98 1.69 -9.21
CA ASP A 66 -0.58 1.71 -7.80
C ASP A 66 0.25 2.94 -7.42
N ILE A 67 1.31 3.25 -8.19
CA ILE A 67 2.13 4.44 -7.97
C ILE A 67 1.29 5.72 -8.13
N ALA A 68 0.41 5.75 -9.13
CA ALA A 68 -0.45 6.90 -9.37
C ALA A 68 -1.40 7.14 -8.18
N LEU A 69 -2.07 6.09 -7.69
CA LEU A 69 -2.96 6.15 -6.54
C LEU A 69 -2.22 6.57 -5.28
N MET A 70 -1.11 5.91 -4.95
CA MET A 70 -0.34 6.23 -3.74
C MET A 70 0.20 7.66 -3.77
N ARG A 71 0.54 8.18 -4.94
CA ARG A 71 1.04 9.56 -5.10
C ARG A 71 -0.04 10.62 -4.85
N THR A 72 -1.31 10.26 -4.94
CA THR A 72 -2.41 11.19 -4.62
C THR A 72 -2.62 11.39 -3.11
N ILE A 73 -2.00 10.57 -2.25
CA ILE A 73 -2.12 10.67 -0.81
C ILE A 73 -1.05 11.65 -0.27
N PRO A 74 -1.44 12.77 0.36
CA PRO A 74 -0.49 13.75 0.88
C PRO A 74 0.49 13.16 1.89
N GLY A 75 1.78 13.45 1.72
CA GLY A 75 2.85 12.98 2.61
C GLY A 75 3.22 11.51 2.48
N MET A 76 2.61 10.76 1.54
CA MET A 76 2.99 9.38 1.27
C MET A 76 4.38 9.33 0.61
N THR A 77 5.27 8.48 1.14
CA THR A 77 6.56 8.18 0.52
C THR A 77 6.43 6.91 -0.30
N ILE A 78 6.86 6.95 -1.56
CA ILE A 78 6.77 5.83 -2.50
C ILE A 78 8.18 5.42 -2.88
N ILE A 79 8.48 4.13 -2.77
CA ILE A 79 9.79 3.55 -3.10
C ILE A 79 9.54 2.39 -4.06
N ASN A 80 10.17 2.42 -5.23
CA ASN A 80 10.16 1.34 -6.21
C ASN A 80 11.60 0.86 -6.42
N PRO A 81 12.07 -0.15 -5.67
CA PRO A 81 13.44 -0.66 -5.78
C PRO A 81 13.67 -1.35 -7.14
N CYS A 82 14.93 -1.36 -7.61
CA CYS A 82 15.31 -1.94 -8.89
C CYS A 82 15.90 -3.36 -8.77
N ASP A 83 16.52 -3.69 -7.63
CA ASP A 83 17.21 -4.95 -7.32
C ASP A 83 17.04 -5.38 -5.85
#